data_AF-A0A255RER7-F1
#
_entry.id   AF-A0A255RER7-F1
#
_cell.length_a   1.000
_cell.length_b   1.000
_cell.length_c   1.000
_cell.angle_alpha   90.00
_cell.angle_beta   90.00
_cell.angle_gamma   90.00
#
_symmetry.space_group_name_H-M   'P 1'
#
loop_
_entity.id
_entity.type
_entity.pdbx_description
1 polymer ?
#
loop_
_entity_poly.entity_id
_entity_poly.type
_entity_poly.pdbx_seq_one_letter_code
_entity_poly.pdbx_strand_id
1 'polypeptide(L)'
;MWLQITKTDAGFDGVEIHGANGYLIDQFLRDSSNQRSDEYGGSIENRLRFLREVVAAVTNTWSADRTGVRLSPTMSGNGMANSDPIALYSRTAKMLSGFQLAYLHVAEAIRPGRLYNADAPRVTPCIRAEFEGVLFANGGYEKATAANAIRVGEADAIVFGQKFIANPDLPARLRNDAPLNEPDVATYYAPGALGYTDYPFLVKR
;
A
#
# COMPACT_ATOMS: atom_id res chain seq x y z
N MET A 1 6.25 10.36 32.41
CA MET A 1 5.98 11.49 31.48
C MET A 1 6.16 10.94 30.07
N TRP A 2 5.11 10.32 29.52
CA TRP A 2 5.14 9.78 28.16
C TRP A 2 4.63 10.87 27.23
N LEU A 3 5.51 11.38 26.36
CA LEU A 3 5.19 12.36 25.34
C LEU A 3 4.10 11.79 24.40
N GLN A 4 2.86 12.23 24.59
CA GLN A 4 1.72 12.02 23.69
C GLN A 4 1.83 12.86 22.40
N ILE A 5 3.02 13.02 21.82
CA ILE A 5 3.15 13.58 20.45
C ILE A 5 2.83 12.45 19.47
N THR A 6 1.58 11.98 19.41
CA THR A 6 1.22 10.88 18.50
C THR A 6 -0.15 10.98 17.84
N LYS A 7 -1.02 11.93 18.25
CA LYS A 7 -2.39 11.98 17.74
C LYS A 7 -2.77 13.24 16.96
N THR A 8 -2.14 14.40 17.17
CA THR A 8 -2.71 15.67 16.64
C THR A 8 -1.74 16.82 16.38
N ASP A 9 -0.55 16.83 16.97
CA ASP A 9 0.26 18.07 16.97
C ASP A 9 0.90 18.39 15.61
N ALA A 10 0.99 17.40 14.72
CA ALA A 10 1.51 17.56 13.37
C ALA A 10 0.41 17.88 12.32
N GLY A 11 -0.87 17.82 12.68
CA GLY A 11 -1.97 18.20 11.78
C GLY A 11 -2.29 17.23 10.63
N PHE A 12 -1.93 15.94 10.73
CA PHE A 12 -2.32 14.95 9.72
C PHE A 12 -3.83 14.66 9.74
N ASP A 13 -4.41 14.42 8.56
CA ASP A 13 -5.83 14.04 8.43
C ASP A 13 -6.12 12.58 8.84
N GLY A 14 -5.11 11.72 8.76
CA GLY A 14 -5.19 10.29 9.07
C GLY A 14 -3.82 9.61 9.05
N VAL A 15 -3.82 8.30 9.25
CA VAL A 15 -2.59 7.47 9.31
C VAL A 15 -2.72 6.22 8.44
N GLU A 16 -1.60 5.75 7.89
CA GLU A 16 -1.52 4.48 7.16
C GLU A 16 -0.58 3.52 7.89
N ILE A 17 -1.11 2.35 8.29
CA ILE A 17 -0.31 1.27 8.88
C ILE A 17 0.44 0.55 7.77
N HIS A 18 1.76 0.52 7.85
CA HIS A 18 2.61 -0.13 6.86
C HIS A 18 2.74 -1.65 7.12
N GLY A 19 1.80 -2.43 6.56
CA GLY A 19 1.78 -3.91 6.59
C GLY A 19 2.38 -4.58 5.34
N ALA A 20 3.42 -3.98 4.74
CA ALA A 20 3.88 -4.32 3.40
C ALA A 20 5.41 -4.26 3.25
N ASN A 21 5.89 -4.59 2.06
CA ASN A 21 7.27 -4.44 1.56
C ASN A 21 8.34 -5.13 2.42
N GLY A 22 7.97 -6.17 3.17
CA GLY A 22 8.88 -6.94 4.00
C GLY A 22 9.32 -6.24 5.29
N TYR A 23 8.62 -5.19 5.72
CA TYR A 23 8.81 -4.60 7.04
C TYR A 23 8.10 -5.41 8.14
N LEU A 24 8.26 -5.00 9.39
CA LEU A 24 7.92 -5.79 10.57
C LEU A 24 6.55 -6.47 10.53
N ILE A 25 5.47 -5.74 10.19
CA ILE A 25 4.14 -6.34 10.13
C ILE A 25 4.06 -7.41 9.02
N ASP A 26 4.61 -7.12 7.84
CA ASP A 26 4.67 -8.08 6.72
C ASP A 26 5.53 -9.30 7.08
N GLN A 27 6.58 -9.12 7.88
CA GLN A 27 7.42 -10.21 8.41
C GLN A 27 6.64 -11.15 9.33
N PHE A 28 5.68 -10.64 10.11
CA PHE A 28 4.76 -11.48 10.90
C PHE A 28 3.75 -12.18 10.00
N LEU A 29 3.22 -11.49 8.98
CA LEU A 29 2.20 -12.03 8.09
C LEU A 29 2.70 -13.24 7.30
N ARG A 30 3.95 -13.25 6.82
CA ARG A 30 4.45 -14.25 5.87
C ARG A 30 5.25 -15.37 6.50
N ASP A 31 5.11 -16.59 5.97
CA ASP A 31 5.69 -17.78 6.57
C ASP A 31 7.18 -17.89 6.29
N SER A 32 7.68 -17.38 5.16
CA SER A 32 9.12 -17.32 4.87
C SER A 32 9.94 -16.65 5.99
N SER A 33 9.40 -15.62 6.64
CA SER A 33 10.04 -14.88 7.72
C SER A 33 9.54 -15.28 9.12
N ASN A 34 8.25 -15.62 9.25
CA ASN A 34 7.66 -15.97 10.53
C ASN A 34 7.70 -17.49 10.78
N GLN A 35 8.78 -17.93 11.40
CA GLN A 35 9.01 -19.32 11.83
C GLN A 35 8.71 -19.53 13.32
N ARG A 36 7.90 -18.65 13.94
CA ARG A 36 7.58 -18.73 15.37
C ARG A 36 6.64 -19.91 15.65
N SER A 37 6.76 -20.47 16.85
CA SER A 37 5.91 -21.54 17.37
C SER A 37 4.95 -21.08 18.48
N ASP A 38 4.94 -19.78 18.80
CA ASP A 38 4.04 -19.19 19.78
C ASP A 38 2.73 -18.72 19.13
N GLU A 39 1.92 -17.96 19.87
CA GLU A 39 0.61 -17.48 19.41
C GLU A 39 0.66 -16.46 18.26
N TYR A 40 1.87 -16.04 17.83
CA TYR A 40 2.10 -15.15 16.69
C TYR A 40 2.64 -15.85 15.45
N GLY A 41 2.84 -17.18 15.46
CA GLY A 41 3.36 -17.94 14.32
C GLY A 41 2.60 -19.24 14.04
N GLY A 42 3.03 -19.94 12.99
CA GLY A 42 2.39 -21.15 12.48
C GLY A 42 1.15 -20.86 11.64
N SER A 43 -0.04 -20.93 12.24
CA SER A 43 -1.30 -20.75 11.50
C SER A 43 -1.43 -19.34 10.92
N ILE A 44 -2.21 -19.17 9.85
CA ILE A 44 -2.54 -17.84 9.29
C ILE A 44 -3.14 -16.94 10.38
N GLU A 45 -4.02 -17.47 11.24
CA GLU A 45 -4.66 -16.71 12.32
C GLU A 45 -3.67 -16.18 13.36
N ASN A 46 -2.65 -16.96 13.71
CA ASN A 46 -1.59 -16.53 14.61
C ASN A 46 -0.72 -15.45 13.94
N ARG A 47 -0.36 -15.62 12.66
CA ARG A 47 0.42 -14.63 11.91
C ARG A 47 -0.30 -13.30 11.73
N LEU A 48 -1.63 -13.33 11.59
CA LEU A 48 -2.50 -12.15 11.52
C LEU A 48 -2.61 -11.40 12.86
N ARG A 49 -2.35 -12.07 13.99
CA ARG A 49 -2.57 -11.54 15.34
C ARG A 49 -1.89 -10.19 15.55
N PHE A 50 -0.62 -10.09 15.16
CA PHE A 50 0.16 -8.86 15.35
C PHE A 50 -0.44 -7.69 14.56
N LEU A 51 -0.80 -7.89 13.28
CA LEU A 51 -1.46 -6.85 12.50
C LEU A 51 -2.80 -6.44 13.13
N ARG A 52 -3.61 -7.40 13.56
CA ARG A 52 -4.91 -7.14 14.20
C ARG A 52 -4.77 -6.28 15.46
N GLU A 53 -3.77 -6.58 16.30
CA GLU A 53 -3.48 -5.82 17.52
C GLU A 53 -2.99 -4.41 17.22
N VAL A 54 -2.11 -4.24 16.22
CA VAL A 54 -1.67 -2.92 15.76
C VAL A 54 -2.85 -2.11 15.23
N VAL A 55 -3.70 -2.69 14.37
CA VAL A 55 -4.87 -2.02 13.84
C VAL A 55 -5.81 -1.60 14.97
N ALA A 56 -6.11 -2.47 15.93
CA ALA A 56 -6.94 -2.13 17.08
C ALA A 56 -6.35 -1.00 17.93
N ALA A 57 -5.04 -1.00 18.19
CA ALA A 57 -4.38 0.04 18.96
C ALA A 57 -4.39 1.40 18.22
N VAL A 58 -4.13 1.38 16.91
CA VAL A 58 -4.12 2.59 16.08
C VAL A 58 -5.54 3.14 15.91
N THR A 59 -6.56 2.32 15.64
CA THR A 59 -7.94 2.78 15.46
C THR A 59 -8.54 3.32 16.75
N ASN A 60 -8.18 2.77 17.91
CA ASN A 60 -8.50 3.35 19.22
C ASN A 60 -7.88 4.74 19.41
N THR A 61 -6.75 5.01 18.75
CA THR A 61 -6.06 6.30 18.81
C THR A 61 -6.56 7.27 17.75
N TRP A 62 -6.57 6.92 16.46
CA TRP A 62 -6.83 7.84 15.34
C TRP A 62 -8.25 7.84 14.79
N SER A 63 -9.12 6.94 15.27
CA SER A 63 -10.39 6.51 14.65
C SER A 63 -10.20 5.65 13.40
N ALA A 64 -11.11 4.70 13.18
CA ALA A 64 -11.00 3.73 12.10
C ALA A 64 -11.20 4.36 10.72
N ASP A 65 -12.14 5.29 10.60
CA ASP A 65 -12.44 6.07 9.38
C ASP A 65 -11.33 7.04 8.97
N ARG A 66 -10.27 7.16 9.77
CA ARG A 66 -9.03 7.90 9.46
C ARG A 66 -7.77 7.03 9.44
N THR A 67 -7.95 5.70 9.51
CA THR A 67 -6.85 4.73 9.50
C THR A 67 -6.90 3.89 8.24
N GLY A 68 -5.82 3.89 7.47
CA GLY A 68 -5.59 2.98 6.35
C GLY A 68 -4.61 1.86 6.70
N VAL A 69 -4.62 0.78 5.93
CA VAL A 69 -3.62 -0.30 6.01
C VAL A 69 -3.06 -0.55 4.62
N ARG A 70 -1.73 -0.70 4.50
CA ARG A 70 -1.07 -1.05 3.23
C ARG A 70 -0.53 -2.47 3.23
N LEU A 71 -0.82 -3.23 2.17
CA LEU A 71 -0.38 -4.62 1.94
C LEU A 71 0.35 -4.76 0.60
N SER A 72 1.20 -5.79 0.45
CA SER A 72 1.96 -6.02 -0.80
C SER A 72 2.05 -7.50 -1.18
N PRO A 73 0.96 -8.10 -1.70
CA PRO A 73 0.79 -9.56 -1.73
C PRO A 73 1.85 -10.34 -2.51
N THR A 74 2.32 -9.77 -3.63
CA THR A 74 3.24 -10.42 -4.59
C THR A 74 4.64 -9.84 -4.57
N MET A 75 4.95 -8.99 -3.60
CA MET A 75 6.30 -8.41 -3.41
C MET A 75 7.27 -9.52 -3.00
N SER A 76 8.36 -9.70 -3.73
CA SER A 76 9.38 -10.73 -3.48
C SER A 76 10.75 -10.18 -3.08
N GLY A 77 10.86 -8.86 -2.94
CA GLY A 77 12.04 -8.20 -2.37
C GLY A 77 12.28 -8.56 -0.90
N ASN A 78 13.47 -8.25 -0.40
CA ASN A 78 13.88 -8.47 1.00
C ASN A 78 13.77 -9.94 1.47
N GLY A 79 13.83 -10.92 0.55
CA GLY A 79 13.72 -12.34 0.88
C GLY A 79 12.30 -12.78 1.27
N MET A 80 11.29 -11.94 1.02
CA MET A 80 9.91 -12.24 1.40
C MET A 80 9.25 -13.18 0.39
N ALA A 81 8.64 -14.24 0.91
CA ALA A 81 7.76 -15.16 0.17
C ALA A 81 6.61 -15.61 1.07
N ASN A 82 5.57 -16.20 0.50
CA ASN A 82 4.54 -16.89 1.29
C ASN A 82 4.07 -18.12 0.53
N SER A 83 3.87 -19.25 1.22
CA SER A 83 3.48 -20.51 0.57
C SER A 83 2.10 -20.45 -0.10
N ASP A 84 1.16 -19.68 0.46
CA ASP A 84 -0.19 -19.50 -0.08
C ASP A 84 -0.65 -18.03 0.07
N PRO A 85 -0.21 -17.12 -0.83
CA PRO A 85 -0.53 -15.70 -0.72
C PRO A 85 -2.02 -15.42 -0.88
N ILE A 86 -2.75 -16.20 -1.68
CA ILE A 86 -4.20 -16.03 -1.83
C ILE A 86 -4.89 -16.28 -0.49
N ALA A 87 -4.62 -17.40 0.17
CA ALA A 87 -5.24 -17.67 1.47
C ALA A 87 -4.86 -16.63 2.53
N LEU A 88 -3.58 -16.25 2.62
CA LEU A 88 -3.11 -15.27 3.60
C LEU A 88 -3.81 -13.92 3.42
N TYR A 89 -3.81 -13.37 2.20
CA TYR A 89 -4.28 -12.01 1.97
C TYR A 89 -5.81 -11.93 1.87
N SER A 90 -6.50 -12.97 1.42
CA SER A 90 -7.98 -13.05 1.55
C SER A 90 -8.40 -13.06 3.03
N ARG A 91 -7.70 -13.82 3.89
CA ARG A 91 -7.98 -13.83 5.34
C ARG A 91 -7.62 -12.50 6.01
N THR A 92 -6.52 -11.89 5.58
CA THR A 92 -6.14 -10.54 6.02
C THR A 92 -7.25 -9.53 5.67
N ALA A 93 -7.70 -9.52 4.41
CA ALA A 93 -8.76 -8.65 3.92
C ALA A 93 -10.06 -8.83 4.70
N LYS A 94 -10.49 -10.08 4.92
CA LYS A 94 -11.71 -10.38 5.68
C LYS A 94 -11.64 -9.89 7.12
N MET A 95 -10.48 -10.07 7.77
CA MET A 95 -10.24 -9.58 9.13
C MET A 95 -10.26 -8.05 9.19
N LEU A 96 -9.59 -7.37 8.26
CA LEU A 96 -9.56 -5.91 8.20
C LEU A 96 -10.93 -5.29 7.88
N SER A 97 -11.79 -6.00 7.14
CA SER A 97 -13.16 -5.57 6.86
C SER A 97 -13.99 -5.32 8.13
N GLY A 98 -13.69 -6.04 9.22
CA GLY A 98 -14.37 -5.86 10.51
C GLY A 98 -14.04 -4.57 11.25
N PHE A 99 -13.03 -3.81 10.81
CA PHE A 99 -12.58 -2.58 11.47
C PHE A 99 -13.20 -1.30 10.91
N GLN A 100 -13.88 -1.35 9.75
CA GLN A 100 -14.43 -0.16 9.08
C GLN A 100 -13.35 0.92 8.83
N LEU A 101 -12.21 0.49 8.30
CA LEU A 101 -11.07 1.35 7.99
C LEU A 101 -11.41 2.41 6.94
N ALA A 102 -10.65 3.51 6.94
CA ALA A 102 -10.70 4.54 5.92
C ALA A 102 -10.49 3.95 4.51
N TYR A 103 -9.49 3.06 4.40
CA TYR A 103 -9.19 2.32 3.17
C TYR A 103 -8.25 1.13 3.41
N LEU A 104 -8.23 0.20 2.45
CA LEU A 104 -7.19 -0.81 2.28
C LEU A 104 -6.37 -0.49 1.03
N HIS A 105 -5.05 -0.36 1.16
CA HIS A 105 -4.14 -0.03 0.08
C HIS A 105 -3.32 -1.26 -0.33
N VAL A 106 -3.50 -1.74 -1.55
CA VAL A 106 -2.83 -2.94 -2.08
C VAL A 106 -1.80 -2.55 -3.13
N ALA A 107 -0.54 -2.91 -2.89
CA ALA A 107 0.56 -2.76 -3.84
C ALA A 107 0.87 -4.11 -4.51
N GLU A 108 0.47 -4.25 -5.77
CA GLU A 108 0.63 -5.45 -6.60
C GLU A 108 0.97 -5.05 -8.04
N ALA A 109 2.02 -5.63 -8.62
CA ALA A 109 2.37 -5.37 -10.00
C ALA A 109 1.24 -5.82 -10.95
N ILE A 110 0.81 -4.92 -11.84
CA ILE A 110 0.01 -5.26 -13.01
C ILE A 110 0.85 -5.32 -14.30
N ARG A 111 2.16 -5.01 -14.19
CA ARG A 111 3.17 -5.07 -15.25
C ARG A 111 4.55 -5.35 -14.63
N PRO A 112 5.52 -5.87 -15.40
CA PRO A 112 6.88 -6.11 -14.90
C PRO A 112 7.50 -4.86 -14.26
N GLY A 113 8.19 -5.03 -13.15
CA GLY A 113 8.81 -3.95 -12.39
C GLY A 113 9.89 -4.43 -11.42
N ARG A 114 10.48 -3.50 -10.66
CA ARG A 114 11.65 -3.77 -9.81
C ARG A 114 11.35 -4.53 -8.52
N LEU A 115 10.20 -4.26 -7.89
CA LEU A 115 9.90 -4.72 -6.52
C LEU A 115 8.81 -5.79 -6.43
N TYR A 116 7.95 -5.88 -7.45
CA TYR A 116 6.75 -6.71 -7.44
C TYR A 116 6.82 -7.70 -8.61
N ASN A 117 6.51 -8.96 -8.33
CA ASN A 117 6.53 -10.01 -9.34
C ASN A 117 5.24 -9.95 -10.17
N ALA A 118 5.33 -9.53 -11.43
CA ALA A 118 4.19 -9.47 -12.35
C ALA A 118 3.76 -10.83 -12.88
N ASP A 119 4.61 -11.85 -12.76
CA ASP A 119 4.33 -13.23 -13.19
C ASP A 119 3.65 -14.04 -12.08
N ALA A 120 3.59 -13.51 -10.86
CA ALA A 120 2.84 -14.13 -9.78
C ALA A 120 1.32 -13.98 -10.04
N PRO A 121 0.50 -15.00 -9.74
CA PRO A 121 -0.95 -14.88 -9.80
C PRO A 121 -1.44 -13.67 -9.00
N ARG A 122 -2.34 -12.89 -9.59
CA ARG A 122 -2.91 -11.71 -8.93
C ARG A 122 -3.74 -12.09 -7.72
N VAL A 123 -3.54 -11.36 -6.63
CA VAL A 123 -4.19 -11.51 -5.34
C VAL A 123 -5.18 -10.37 -5.07
N THR A 124 -4.99 -9.19 -5.67
CA THR A 124 -5.89 -8.03 -5.48
C THR A 124 -7.37 -8.37 -5.74
N PRO A 125 -7.76 -9.14 -6.79
CA PRO A 125 -9.16 -9.52 -6.98
C PRO A 125 -9.74 -10.34 -5.82
N CYS A 126 -8.94 -11.21 -5.21
CA CYS A 126 -9.34 -11.99 -4.04
C CYS A 126 -9.49 -11.11 -2.80
N ILE A 127 -8.58 -10.14 -2.61
CA ILE A 127 -8.70 -9.14 -1.53
C ILE A 127 -9.98 -8.32 -1.69
N ARG A 128 -10.26 -7.83 -2.91
CA ARG A 128 -11.45 -7.03 -3.21
C ARG A 128 -12.75 -7.78 -2.90
N ALA A 129 -12.79 -9.09 -3.14
CA ALA A 129 -13.96 -9.93 -2.84
C ALA A 129 -14.23 -10.08 -1.33
N GLU A 130 -13.20 -9.98 -0.49
CA GLU A 130 -13.29 -10.22 0.95
C GLU A 130 -13.33 -8.94 1.80
N PHE A 131 -12.82 -7.82 1.28
CA PHE A 131 -12.80 -6.54 1.96
C PHE A 131 -14.04 -5.71 1.64
N GLU A 132 -14.78 -5.29 2.67
CA GLU A 132 -15.89 -4.35 2.55
C GLU A 132 -15.41 -2.95 2.98
N GLY A 133 -15.29 -2.04 2.01
CA GLY A 133 -14.74 -0.70 2.23
C GLY A 133 -14.02 -0.15 0.99
N VAL A 134 -13.37 0.99 1.16
CA VAL A 134 -12.61 1.68 0.09
C VAL A 134 -11.28 0.96 -0.15
N LEU A 135 -11.03 0.52 -1.39
CA LEU A 135 -9.79 -0.15 -1.78
C LEU A 135 -8.97 0.73 -2.73
N PHE A 136 -7.72 0.99 -2.36
CA PHE A 136 -6.73 1.65 -3.20
C PHE A 136 -5.82 0.60 -3.84
N ALA A 137 -5.64 0.67 -5.17
CA ALA A 137 -4.69 -0.19 -5.88
C ALA A 137 -3.44 0.59 -6.34
N ASN A 138 -2.29 -0.05 -6.28
CA ASN A 138 -0.97 0.48 -6.64
C ASN A 138 -0.15 -0.61 -7.34
N GLY A 139 0.71 -0.22 -8.30
CA GLY A 139 1.69 -1.16 -8.89
C GLY A 139 1.77 -1.14 -10.42
N GLY A 140 2.09 0.02 -11.00
CA GLY A 140 2.35 0.14 -12.45
C GLY A 140 1.13 0.52 -13.30
N TYR A 141 0.16 1.19 -12.69
CA TYR A 141 -0.98 1.76 -13.42
C TYR A 141 -0.56 2.90 -14.36
N GLU A 142 -1.23 2.95 -15.50
CA GLU A 142 -1.26 4.04 -16.47
C GLU A 142 -2.67 4.61 -16.54
N LYS A 143 -2.89 5.78 -17.15
CA LYS A 143 -4.21 6.41 -17.24
C LYS A 143 -5.33 5.44 -17.63
N ALA A 144 -5.11 4.69 -18.72
CA ALA A 144 -6.09 3.75 -19.25
C ALA A 144 -6.33 2.55 -18.34
N THR A 145 -5.27 1.95 -17.77
CA THR A 145 -5.43 0.79 -16.88
C THR A 145 -6.00 1.18 -15.53
N ALA A 146 -5.69 2.39 -15.03
CA ALA A 146 -6.27 2.97 -13.83
C ALA A 146 -7.79 3.19 -13.99
N ALA A 147 -8.17 3.86 -15.08
CA ALA A 147 -9.58 4.08 -15.40
C ALA A 147 -10.34 2.76 -15.55
N ASN A 148 -9.72 1.75 -16.17
CA ASN A 148 -10.33 0.43 -16.31
C ASN A 148 -10.55 -0.26 -14.96
N ALA A 149 -9.55 -0.26 -14.06
CA ALA A 149 -9.66 -0.91 -12.75
C ALA A 149 -10.78 -0.31 -11.89
N ILE A 150 -10.95 1.02 -11.93
CA ILE A 150 -12.07 1.69 -11.26
C ILE A 150 -13.40 1.32 -11.93
N ARG A 151 -13.47 1.39 -13.26
CA ARG A 151 -14.70 1.10 -14.03
C ARG A 151 -15.24 -0.31 -13.78
N VAL A 152 -14.37 -1.30 -13.59
CA VAL A 152 -14.76 -2.70 -13.35
C VAL A 152 -14.91 -3.03 -11.86
N GLY A 153 -14.76 -2.05 -10.96
CA GLY A 153 -14.92 -2.25 -9.52
C GLY A 153 -13.78 -2.99 -8.84
N GLU A 154 -12.61 -3.09 -9.47
CA GLU A 154 -11.44 -3.75 -8.87
C GLU A 154 -10.83 -2.88 -7.75
N ALA A 155 -10.92 -1.55 -7.87
CA ALA A 155 -10.45 -0.58 -6.89
C ALA A 155 -11.31 0.69 -6.92
N ASP A 156 -11.36 1.41 -5.81
CA ASP A 156 -12.09 2.68 -5.67
C ASP A 156 -11.19 3.88 -6.02
N ALA A 157 -9.87 3.73 -5.84
CA ALA A 157 -8.89 4.70 -6.30
C ALA A 157 -7.55 4.03 -6.67
N ILE A 158 -6.73 4.76 -7.43
CA ILE A 158 -5.43 4.29 -7.91
C ILE A 158 -4.33 5.21 -7.36
N VAL A 159 -3.32 4.61 -6.74
CA VAL A 159 -2.17 5.30 -6.15
C VAL A 159 -0.99 5.23 -7.11
N PHE A 160 -0.40 6.38 -7.42
CA PHE A 160 0.79 6.50 -8.26
C PHE A 160 2.00 6.91 -7.41
N GLY A 161 3.10 6.16 -7.51
CA GLY A 161 4.35 6.48 -6.82
C GLY A 161 5.31 7.25 -7.74
N GLN A 162 6.06 6.52 -8.57
CA GLN A 162 7.10 7.07 -9.46
C GLN A 162 6.62 8.24 -10.33
N LYS A 163 5.38 8.17 -10.85
CA LYS A 163 4.83 9.27 -11.65
C LYS A 163 4.67 10.55 -10.84
N PHE A 164 4.29 10.46 -9.57
CA PHE A 164 4.15 11.64 -8.70
C PHE A 164 5.50 12.24 -8.29
N ILE A 165 6.58 11.43 -8.22
CA ILE A 165 7.93 11.95 -7.99
C ILE A 165 8.28 12.99 -9.06
N ALA A 166 8.09 12.64 -10.33
CA ALA A 166 8.46 13.50 -11.45
C ALA A 166 7.38 14.53 -11.84
N ASN A 167 6.13 14.34 -11.41
CA ASN A 167 4.98 15.12 -11.89
C ASN A 167 4.17 15.65 -10.69
N PRO A 168 4.54 16.83 -10.13
CA PRO A 168 3.82 17.38 -8.98
C PRO A 168 2.35 17.73 -9.30
N ASP A 169 2.02 17.90 -10.58
CA ASP A 169 0.69 18.14 -11.12
C ASP A 169 0.13 16.95 -11.92
N LEU A 170 0.53 15.72 -11.56
CA LEU A 170 0.10 14.49 -12.22
C LEU A 170 -1.41 14.43 -12.49
N PRO A 171 -2.33 14.78 -11.56
CA PRO A 171 -3.77 14.74 -11.85
C PRO A 171 -4.18 15.66 -13.00
N ALA A 172 -3.58 16.84 -13.12
CA ALA A 172 -3.86 17.77 -14.22
C ALA A 172 -3.32 17.24 -15.55
N ARG A 173 -2.13 16.62 -15.53
CA ARG A 173 -1.55 15.97 -16.72
C ARG A 173 -2.41 14.82 -17.21
N LEU A 174 -2.79 13.92 -16.32
CA LEU A 174 -3.67 12.80 -16.64
C LEU A 174 -5.02 13.27 -17.17
N ARG A 175 -5.62 14.32 -16.59
CA ARG A 175 -6.90 14.87 -17.05
C ARG A 175 -6.83 15.39 -18.49
N ASN A 176 -5.73 16.05 -18.85
CA ASN A 176 -5.58 16.73 -20.14
C ASN A 176 -4.76 15.94 -21.18
N ASP A 177 -4.41 14.69 -20.89
CA ASP A 177 -3.51 13.88 -21.74
C ASP A 177 -2.18 14.59 -22.04
N ALA A 178 -1.69 15.37 -21.08
CA ALA A 178 -0.44 16.10 -21.22
C ALA A 178 0.78 15.19 -21.03
N PRO A 179 1.93 15.50 -21.65
CA PRO A 179 3.16 14.75 -21.45
C PRO A 179 3.55 14.65 -19.97
N LEU A 180 4.06 13.50 -19.56
CA LEU A 180 4.62 13.30 -18.23
C LEU A 180 6.13 13.59 -18.26
N ASN A 181 6.64 14.20 -17.20
CA ASN A 181 8.06 14.23 -16.94
C ASN A 181 8.53 12.80 -16.63
N GLU A 182 9.72 12.46 -17.12
CA GLU A 182 10.37 11.18 -16.81
C GLU A 182 11.07 11.25 -15.44
N PRO A 183 10.89 10.26 -14.56
CA PRO A 183 11.57 10.22 -13.29
C PRO A 183 13.05 9.83 -13.45
N ASP A 184 13.90 10.55 -12.74
CA ASP A 184 15.31 10.18 -12.56
C ASP A 184 15.46 9.26 -11.34
N VAL A 185 15.76 7.99 -11.60
CA VAL A 185 15.91 6.96 -10.55
C VAL A 185 17.16 7.21 -9.70
N ALA A 186 18.19 7.88 -10.23
CA ALA A 186 19.43 8.15 -9.50
C ALA A 186 19.20 9.13 -8.33
N THR A 187 18.13 9.92 -8.37
CA THR A 187 17.83 10.97 -7.39
C THR A 187 16.71 10.60 -6.41
N TYR A 188 16.11 9.41 -6.52
CA TYR A 188 15.06 8.97 -5.58
C TYR A 188 15.49 8.98 -4.10
N TYR A 189 16.78 8.69 -3.86
CA TYR A 189 17.38 8.70 -2.53
C TYR A 189 18.65 9.55 -2.55
N ALA A 190 18.49 10.84 -2.83
CA ALA A 190 19.58 11.81 -2.85
C ALA A 190 19.26 12.99 -1.89
N PRO A 191 20.27 13.64 -1.32
CA PRO A 191 20.08 14.87 -0.57
C PRO A 191 19.82 16.06 -1.51
N GLY A 192 19.07 17.06 -1.03
CA GLY A 192 18.86 18.33 -1.73
C GLY A 192 17.63 18.37 -2.64
N ALA A 193 17.56 19.40 -3.48
CA ALA A 193 16.38 19.70 -4.29
C ALA A 193 16.32 18.95 -5.63
N LEU A 194 17.48 18.51 -6.14
CA LEU A 194 17.63 17.88 -7.46
C LEU A 194 16.86 16.55 -7.52
N GLY A 195 15.92 16.44 -8.45
CA GLY A 195 15.05 15.27 -8.59
C GLY A 195 14.03 15.12 -7.46
N TYR A 196 13.74 16.19 -6.72
CA TYR A 196 12.77 16.19 -5.62
C TYR A 196 11.76 17.33 -5.73
N THR A 197 12.23 18.58 -5.73
CA THR A 197 11.36 19.78 -5.80
C THR A 197 11.56 20.61 -7.06
N ASP A 198 12.42 20.18 -7.98
CA ASP A 198 12.79 20.90 -9.20
C ASP A 198 12.13 20.36 -10.47
N TYR A 199 11.30 19.31 -10.36
CA TYR A 199 10.48 18.86 -11.48
C TYR A 199 9.46 19.94 -11.90
N PRO A 200 9.37 20.28 -13.19
CA PRO A 200 8.52 21.37 -13.64
C PRO A 200 7.04 21.00 -13.60
N PHE A 201 6.20 21.97 -13.26
CA PHE A 201 4.75 21.96 -13.51
C PHE A 201 4.45 22.20 -15.00
N LEU A 202 3.26 21.82 -15.47
CA LEU A 202 2.77 22.17 -16.82
C LEU A 202 2.70 23.68 -17.03
N VAL A 203 2.26 24.42 -16.01
CA VAL A 203 2.24 25.87 -15.99
C VAL A 203 3.32 26.34 -15.02
N LYS A 204 4.25 27.15 -15.51
CA LYS A 204 5.23 27.80 -14.62
C LYS A 204 4.47 28.69 -13.63
N ARG A 205 4.63 28.39 -12.34
CA ARG A 205 4.13 29.21 -11.25
C ARG A 205 5.02 30.42 -11.04
#